data_AF-A0A849M751-F1
#
_entry.id   AF-A0A849M751-F1
#
_cell.length_a   1.000
_cell.length_b   1.000
_cell.length_c   1.000
_cell.angle_alpha   90.00
_cell.angle_beta   90.00
_cell.angle_gamma   90.00
#
_symmetry.space_group_name_H-M   'P 1'
#
loop_
_entity.id
_entity.type
_entity.pdbx_description
1 polymer ?
#
loop_
_entity_poly.entity_id
_entity_poly.type
_entity_poly.pdbx_seq_one_letter_code
_entity_poly.pdbx_strand_id
1 'polypeptide(L)'
;MIRVRSKALDKEISIQREIGRFGGDETGPTIIIFAGIHGNEPSGVFAINQVLSQLKESNPQFSGQLIALTGNAAALERGERYIDRDLNRIWHADFIKKIRNGGFEQDEVLPDINEQIEIYKQIDNIFKTHKPPYYFIDLHTTSADSVPFITLNDTLRNRDFALQFPLPSILGIEEFLSGTMLSFVNELGPIAIGFEAGSHDVASSIDNHISCIWLTLAFSGCMKAEQIPDYQKHFDSLHSQSKDSKKVFEIRFRHERTEEENFEMLAGFENFQPVKKGQHLAENDSGKLYAVENGRIFLPLYQKQGDDGYFIVREIKMFWLKVSAHLRRFNAERLLKVLPGINQDKKDPHTFLINTKVAHWLFIEIFHLLGFRHSVSTDNHHYFIRRKFDTEEPEIYTDEFIDSNL
;
A
#
# COMPACT_ATOMS: atom_id res chain seq x y z
N MET A 1 -14.82 11.39 -19.61
CA MET A 1 -15.73 10.99 -18.53
C MET A 1 -15.66 9.48 -18.48
N ILE A 2 -15.38 8.91 -17.31
CA ILE A 2 -15.15 7.49 -17.05
C ILE A 2 -16.41 6.95 -16.40
N ARG A 3 -16.99 5.87 -16.93
CA ARG A 3 -18.19 5.22 -16.35
C ARG A 3 -17.77 4.12 -15.39
N VAL A 4 -18.20 4.22 -14.14
CA VAL A 4 -17.83 3.25 -13.10
C VAL A 4 -19.09 2.60 -12.56
N ARG A 5 -19.17 1.28 -12.66
CA ARG A 5 -20.30 0.49 -12.16
C ARG A 5 -19.93 -0.23 -10.87
N SER A 6 -20.77 -0.12 -9.86
CA SER A 6 -20.71 -0.95 -8.66
C SER A 6 -21.76 -2.05 -8.76
N LYS A 7 -21.33 -3.32 -8.70
CA LYS A 7 -22.26 -4.45 -8.59
C LYS A 7 -22.97 -4.47 -7.23
N ALA A 8 -22.24 -4.12 -6.16
CA ALA A 8 -22.77 -4.07 -4.79
C ALA A 8 -23.96 -3.11 -4.62
N LEU A 9 -24.00 -2.01 -5.38
CA LEU A 9 -25.09 -1.03 -5.34
C LEU A 9 -26.05 -1.10 -6.54
N ASP A 10 -25.76 -1.96 -7.52
CA ASP A 10 -26.35 -1.94 -8.87
C ASP A 10 -26.51 -0.51 -9.43
N LYS A 11 -25.42 0.26 -9.36
CA LYS A 11 -25.39 1.68 -9.73
C LYS A 11 -24.19 1.99 -10.60
N GLU A 12 -24.37 2.94 -11.51
CA GLU A 12 -23.31 3.54 -12.32
C GLU A 12 -23.17 5.03 -11.97
N ILE A 13 -21.92 5.50 -11.92
CA ILE A 13 -21.57 6.93 -11.81
C ILE A 13 -20.61 7.31 -12.92
N SER A 14 -20.54 8.60 -13.24
CA SER A 14 -19.59 9.12 -14.20
C SER A 14 -18.66 10.12 -13.54
N ILE A 15 -17.35 9.91 -13.70
CA ILE A 15 -16.29 10.67 -13.03
C ILE A 15 -15.21 11.10 -14.03
N GLN A 16 -14.24 11.87 -13.55
CA GLN A 16 -13.02 12.24 -14.29
C GLN A 16 -11.79 11.63 -13.61
N ARG A 17 -10.60 11.77 -14.23
CA ARG A 17 -9.32 11.36 -13.63
C ARG A 17 -9.15 11.94 -12.22
N GLU A 18 -9.41 13.23 -12.08
CA GLU A 18 -9.63 13.85 -10.78
C GLU A 18 -11.12 13.72 -10.45
N ILE A 19 -11.44 12.86 -9.48
CA ILE A 19 -12.82 12.65 -9.03
C ILE A 19 -13.34 13.94 -8.39
N GLY A 20 -12.47 14.64 -7.67
CA GLY A 20 -12.69 16.00 -7.21
C GLY A 20 -11.72 16.41 -6.11
N ARG A 21 -11.91 17.63 -5.63
CA ARG A 21 -11.15 18.23 -4.55
C ARG A 21 -12.03 18.96 -3.54
N PHE A 22 -11.52 19.15 -2.33
CA PHE A 22 -12.15 19.94 -1.28
C PHE A 22 -11.07 20.65 -0.42
N GLY A 23 -11.40 21.79 0.17
CA GLY A 23 -10.44 22.64 0.88
C GLY A 23 -9.72 23.63 -0.04
N GLY A 24 -8.47 23.96 0.28
CA GLY A 24 -7.66 24.95 -0.46
C GLY A 24 -6.83 25.88 0.44
N ASP A 25 -6.67 25.54 1.71
CA ASP A 25 -5.78 26.24 2.62
C ASP A 25 -4.37 25.67 2.48
N GLU A 26 -3.43 26.46 1.98
CA GLU A 26 -2.02 26.05 1.78
C GLU A 26 -1.26 25.83 3.10
N THR A 27 -1.84 26.18 4.25
CA THR A 27 -1.20 26.04 5.57
C THR A 27 -1.46 24.69 6.26
N GLY A 28 -2.32 23.84 5.68
CA GLY A 28 -2.62 22.51 6.20
C GLY A 28 -2.10 21.36 5.32
N PRO A 29 -2.38 20.10 5.71
CA PRO A 29 -1.92 18.91 4.99
C PRO A 29 -2.51 18.79 3.58
N THR A 30 -1.78 18.15 2.68
CA THR A 30 -2.29 17.75 1.36
C THR A 30 -2.61 16.25 1.37
N ILE A 31 -3.89 15.91 1.33
CA ILE A 31 -4.39 14.53 1.29
C ILE A 31 -4.65 14.13 -0.15
N ILE A 32 -4.02 13.06 -0.58
CA ILE A 32 -4.22 12.44 -1.89
C ILE A 32 -4.92 11.10 -1.63
N ILE A 33 -6.14 10.96 -2.13
CA ILE A 33 -6.87 9.69 -2.06
C ILE A 33 -6.96 9.13 -3.47
N PHE A 34 -6.50 7.89 -3.62
CA PHE A 34 -6.49 7.19 -4.87
C PHE A 34 -7.44 5.99 -4.81
N ALA A 35 -8.24 5.76 -5.85
CA ALA A 35 -9.11 4.59 -5.91
C ALA A 35 -9.23 4.04 -7.32
N GLY A 36 -9.45 2.72 -7.41
CA GLY A 36 -9.66 2.05 -8.69
C GLY A 36 -8.38 1.91 -9.50
N ILE A 37 -7.23 1.65 -8.84
CA ILE A 37 -6.03 1.20 -9.57
C ILE A 37 -6.30 -0.11 -10.30
N HIS A 38 -7.13 -0.97 -9.70
CA HIS A 38 -7.75 -2.11 -10.36
C HIS A 38 -9.21 -1.79 -10.70
N GLY A 39 -9.63 -2.13 -11.92
CA GLY A 39 -10.95 -1.77 -12.43
C GLY A 39 -12.12 -2.58 -11.85
N ASN A 40 -11.84 -3.76 -11.30
CA ASN A 40 -12.81 -4.60 -10.59
C ASN A 40 -13.05 -4.17 -9.14
N GLU A 41 -12.47 -3.03 -8.69
CA GLU A 41 -12.54 -2.52 -7.32
C GLU A 41 -13.19 -1.12 -7.25
N PRO A 42 -14.46 -0.97 -7.65
CA PRO A 42 -15.10 0.34 -7.79
C PRO A 42 -15.47 0.99 -6.44
N SER A 43 -15.44 0.24 -5.33
CA SER A 43 -15.96 0.69 -4.02
C SER A 43 -15.34 2.00 -3.52
N GLY A 44 -14.01 2.15 -3.66
CA GLY A 44 -13.30 3.36 -3.27
C GLY A 44 -13.75 4.59 -4.07
N VAL A 45 -14.03 4.43 -5.37
CA VAL A 45 -14.50 5.52 -6.24
C VAL A 45 -15.88 6.02 -5.79
N PHE A 46 -16.79 5.10 -5.46
CA PHE A 46 -18.12 5.45 -4.95
C PHE A 46 -18.03 6.15 -3.58
N ALA A 47 -17.18 5.64 -2.68
CA ALA A 47 -16.95 6.24 -1.37
C ALA A 47 -16.40 7.67 -1.47
N ILE A 48 -15.39 7.90 -2.31
CA ILE A 48 -14.83 9.23 -2.59
C ILE A 48 -15.93 10.17 -3.08
N ASN A 49 -16.71 9.76 -4.09
CA ASN A 49 -17.75 10.59 -4.66
C ASN A 49 -18.79 10.99 -3.59
N GLN A 50 -19.19 10.06 -2.73
CA GLN A 50 -20.12 10.34 -1.63
C GLN A 50 -19.54 11.30 -0.60
N VAL A 51 -18.30 11.09 -0.13
CA VAL A 51 -17.67 11.96 0.87
C VAL A 51 -17.45 13.36 0.31
N LEU A 52 -16.99 13.48 -0.95
CA LEU A 52 -16.83 14.78 -1.60
C LEU A 52 -18.17 15.53 -1.74
N SER A 53 -19.26 14.83 -2.07
CA SER A 53 -20.60 15.43 -2.07
C SER A 53 -20.99 15.95 -0.69
N GLN A 54 -20.77 15.17 0.37
CA GLN A 54 -21.08 15.57 1.75
C GLN A 54 -20.23 16.76 2.22
N LEU A 55 -18.94 16.77 1.90
CA LEU A 55 -18.05 17.90 2.20
C LEU A 55 -18.50 19.17 1.48
N LYS A 56 -18.85 19.09 0.20
CA LYS A 56 -19.33 20.24 -0.59
C LYS A 56 -20.66 20.78 -0.07
N GLU A 57 -21.57 19.90 0.34
CA GLU A 57 -22.90 20.28 0.85
C GLU A 57 -22.81 20.93 2.23
N SER A 58 -22.04 20.34 3.14
CA SER A 58 -21.90 20.85 4.52
C SER A 58 -20.90 22.00 4.64
N ASN A 59 -19.96 22.11 3.70
CA ASN A 59 -18.87 23.09 3.63
C ASN A 59 -18.22 23.38 5.00
N PRO A 60 -17.70 22.34 5.68
CA PRO A 60 -17.17 22.49 7.03
C PRO A 60 -15.87 23.29 7.02
N GLN A 61 -15.44 23.72 8.21
CA GLN A 61 -14.07 24.20 8.38
C GLN A 61 -13.10 23.08 8.02
N PHE A 62 -12.10 23.41 7.22
CA PHE A 62 -11.14 22.45 6.67
C PHE A 62 -9.75 23.08 6.64
N SER A 63 -8.75 22.40 7.18
CA SER A 63 -7.34 22.80 7.09
C SER A 63 -6.64 21.94 6.05
N GLY A 64 -5.95 22.59 5.11
CA GLY A 64 -5.30 21.89 4.00
C GLY A 64 -6.21 21.68 2.79
N GLN A 65 -5.98 20.56 2.11
CA GLN A 65 -6.77 20.15 0.96
C GLN A 65 -6.85 18.63 0.81
N LEU A 66 -7.96 18.20 0.21
CA LEU A 66 -8.19 16.84 -0.26
C LEU A 66 -8.22 16.86 -1.79
N ILE A 67 -7.42 16.02 -2.42
CA ILE A 67 -7.40 15.77 -3.86
C ILE A 67 -7.66 14.28 -4.09
N ALA A 68 -8.73 13.93 -4.80
CA ALA A 68 -9.08 12.56 -5.05
C ALA A 68 -8.91 12.19 -6.53
N LEU A 69 -8.16 11.12 -6.79
CA LEU A 69 -7.79 10.65 -8.11
C LEU A 69 -8.35 9.25 -8.36
N THR A 70 -8.70 8.99 -9.62
CA THR A 70 -9.06 7.66 -10.10
C THR A 70 -7.86 6.98 -10.78
N GLY A 71 -7.74 5.68 -10.55
CA GLY A 71 -6.77 4.81 -11.21
C GLY A 71 -7.19 4.38 -12.61
N ASN A 72 -6.99 3.12 -12.94
CA ASN A 72 -7.11 2.60 -14.30
C ASN A 72 -8.51 2.83 -14.89
N ALA A 73 -8.66 3.91 -15.67
CA ALA A 73 -9.95 4.33 -16.21
C ALA A 73 -10.48 3.29 -17.19
N ALA A 74 -9.63 2.79 -18.08
CA ALA A 74 -10.00 1.75 -19.04
C ALA A 74 -10.47 0.46 -18.35
N ALA A 75 -9.78 0.01 -17.30
CA ALA A 75 -10.17 -1.18 -16.56
C ALA A 75 -11.45 -0.98 -15.75
N LEU A 76 -11.63 0.21 -15.13
CA LEU A 76 -12.86 0.56 -14.39
C LEU A 76 -14.11 0.50 -15.28
N GLU A 77 -14.03 0.97 -16.53
CA GLU A 77 -15.16 0.90 -17.46
C GLU A 77 -15.51 -0.54 -17.86
N ARG A 78 -14.53 -1.45 -17.84
CA ARG A 78 -14.72 -2.88 -18.14
C ARG A 78 -15.05 -3.72 -16.91
N GLY A 79 -14.80 -3.21 -15.70
CA GLY A 79 -14.90 -3.99 -14.46
C GLY A 79 -13.88 -5.14 -14.39
N GLU A 80 -12.75 -4.98 -15.06
CA GLU A 80 -11.62 -5.94 -15.10
C GLU A 80 -10.50 -5.45 -14.18
N ARG A 81 -9.62 -6.33 -13.69
CA ARG A 81 -8.53 -5.90 -12.80
C ARG A 81 -7.59 -4.93 -13.51
N TYR A 82 -7.18 -5.28 -14.71
CA TYR A 82 -6.35 -4.49 -15.62
C TYR A 82 -6.62 -4.93 -17.06
N ILE A 83 -6.15 -4.18 -18.05
CA ILE A 83 -6.38 -4.50 -19.46
C ILE A 83 -5.32 -5.47 -20.00
N ASP A 84 -4.06 -5.06 -19.94
CA ASP A 84 -2.90 -5.81 -20.45
C ASP A 84 -1.89 -6.11 -19.34
N ARG A 85 -1.58 -5.13 -18.48
CA ARG A 85 -0.64 -5.29 -17.34
C ARG A 85 -1.23 -4.73 -16.07
N ASP A 86 -0.98 -5.41 -14.95
CA ASP A 86 -1.39 -4.90 -13.65
C ASP A 86 -0.74 -3.54 -13.38
N LEU A 87 -1.57 -2.48 -13.37
CA LEU A 87 -1.12 -1.11 -13.15
C LEU A 87 -0.41 -0.97 -11.80
N ASN A 88 -0.73 -1.82 -10.82
CA ASN A 88 -0.06 -1.83 -9.53
C ASN A 88 1.20 -2.73 -9.50
N ARG A 89 1.79 -3.02 -10.65
CA ARG A 89 3.05 -3.77 -10.82
C ARG A 89 4.06 -3.09 -11.76
N ILE A 90 3.75 -1.92 -12.33
CA ILE A 90 4.60 -1.27 -13.33
C ILE A 90 5.34 -0.01 -12.85
N TRP A 91 5.26 0.34 -11.56
CA TRP A 91 5.86 1.55 -10.97
C TRP A 91 7.35 1.40 -10.62
N HIS A 92 8.14 0.78 -11.50
CA HIS A 92 9.59 0.65 -11.32
C HIS A 92 10.33 1.92 -11.75
N ALA A 93 11.49 2.17 -11.15
CA ALA A 93 12.36 3.31 -11.47
C ALA A 93 12.64 3.47 -12.98
N ASP A 94 12.90 2.37 -13.69
CA ASP A 94 13.19 2.40 -15.12
C ASP A 94 12.00 2.87 -15.96
N PHE A 95 10.77 2.49 -15.58
CA PHE A 95 9.54 2.97 -16.21
C PHE A 95 9.37 4.46 -15.98
N ILE A 96 9.55 4.93 -14.73
CA ILE A 96 9.44 6.34 -14.42
C ILE A 96 10.49 7.17 -15.17
N LYS A 97 11.73 6.67 -15.27
CA LYS A 97 12.80 7.29 -16.07
C LYS A 97 12.41 7.41 -17.54
N LYS A 98 11.80 6.38 -18.13
CA LYS A 98 11.25 6.46 -19.51
C LYS A 98 10.17 7.53 -19.62
N ILE A 99 9.20 7.57 -18.69
CA ILE A 99 8.13 8.59 -18.68
C ILE A 99 8.73 10.00 -18.68
N ARG A 100 9.75 10.24 -17.86
CA ARG A 100 10.42 11.55 -17.76
C ARG A 100 11.27 11.89 -18.99
N ASN A 101 11.87 10.91 -19.65
CA ASN A 101 12.77 11.09 -20.79
C ASN A 101 12.08 11.18 -22.16
N GLY A 102 10.78 11.51 -22.19
CA GLY A 102 10.02 11.69 -23.44
C GLY A 102 9.04 10.56 -23.76
N GLY A 103 8.86 9.60 -22.86
CA GLY A 103 7.84 8.56 -22.96
C GLY A 103 8.35 7.25 -23.56
N PHE A 104 7.40 6.43 -23.96
CA PHE A 104 7.61 5.10 -24.54
C PHE A 104 7.48 5.17 -26.07
N GLU A 105 8.09 4.21 -26.78
CA GLU A 105 7.85 4.07 -28.22
C GLU A 105 6.37 3.69 -28.50
N GLN A 106 5.85 4.01 -29.67
CA GLN A 106 4.39 3.93 -29.93
C GLN A 106 3.81 2.52 -29.75
N ASP A 107 4.61 1.49 -30.02
CA ASP A 107 4.30 0.07 -29.86
C ASP A 107 4.49 -0.46 -28.42
N GLU A 108 5.22 0.27 -27.57
CA GLU A 108 5.34 -0.03 -26.14
C GLU A 108 4.14 0.49 -25.32
N VAL A 109 3.34 1.40 -25.88
CA VAL A 109 2.25 2.08 -25.18
C VAL A 109 0.99 1.20 -25.13
N LEU A 110 0.94 0.34 -24.11
CA LEU A 110 -0.27 -0.39 -23.73
C LEU A 110 -1.28 0.51 -22.98
N PRO A 111 -2.58 0.17 -22.97
CA PRO A 111 -3.60 0.87 -22.19
C PRO A 111 -3.17 1.18 -20.75
N ASP A 112 -2.66 0.21 -19.99
CA ASP A 112 -2.27 0.43 -18.59
C ASP A 112 -0.99 1.30 -18.46
N ILE A 113 -0.11 1.30 -19.46
CA ILE A 113 1.07 2.20 -19.50
C ILE A 113 0.62 3.65 -19.75
N ASN A 114 -0.39 3.88 -20.60
CA ASN A 114 -0.99 5.20 -20.76
C ASN A 114 -1.60 5.71 -19.45
N GLU A 115 -2.34 4.85 -18.74
CA GLU A 115 -2.89 5.16 -17.42
C GLU A 115 -1.77 5.56 -16.44
N GLN A 116 -0.68 4.79 -16.40
CA GLN A 116 0.49 5.11 -15.56
C GLN A 116 1.08 6.48 -15.88
N ILE A 117 1.28 6.82 -17.16
CA ILE A 117 1.82 8.12 -17.58
C ILE A 117 0.93 9.26 -17.10
N GLU A 118 -0.39 9.14 -17.27
CA GLU A 118 -1.34 10.16 -16.83
C GLU A 118 -1.34 10.32 -15.32
N ILE A 119 -1.36 9.22 -14.57
CA ILE A 119 -1.34 9.24 -13.11
C ILE A 119 -0.03 9.82 -12.59
N TYR A 120 1.12 9.44 -13.17
CA TYR A 120 2.42 10.00 -12.82
C TYR A 120 2.42 11.52 -12.98
N LYS A 121 1.89 12.05 -14.09
CA LYS A 121 1.78 13.50 -14.32
C LYS A 121 0.92 14.18 -13.26
N GLN A 122 -0.18 13.55 -12.83
CA GLN A 122 -1.03 14.10 -11.75
C GLN A 122 -0.27 14.13 -10.42
N ILE A 123 0.38 13.02 -10.05
CA ILE A 123 1.17 12.90 -8.82
C ILE A 123 2.29 13.95 -8.82
N ASP A 124 3.11 14.00 -9.88
CA ASP A 124 4.20 14.96 -10.05
C ASP A 124 3.70 16.41 -9.94
N ASN A 125 2.61 16.74 -10.61
CA ASN A 125 2.01 18.07 -10.52
C ASN A 125 1.54 18.39 -9.09
N ILE A 126 0.94 17.44 -8.37
CA ILE A 126 0.52 17.66 -6.97
C ILE A 126 1.72 17.98 -6.09
N PHE A 127 2.80 17.21 -6.17
CA PHE A 127 4.02 17.45 -5.37
C PHE A 127 4.69 18.79 -5.69
N LYS A 128 4.58 19.28 -6.93
CA LYS A 128 5.14 20.57 -7.36
C LYS A 128 4.31 21.77 -6.94
N THR A 129 3.00 21.62 -6.91
CA THR A 129 2.07 22.75 -6.77
C THR A 129 1.46 22.89 -5.38
N HIS A 130 1.55 21.85 -4.55
CA HIS A 130 0.98 21.86 -3.19
C HIS A 130 2.09 21.76 -2.13
N LYS A 131 1.70 21.71 -0.86
CA LYS A 131 2.61 21.76 0.29
C LYS A 131 2.46 20.52 1.19
N PRO A 132 3.57 20.04 1.78
CA PRO A 132 3.53 19.01 2.82
C PRO A 132 2.89 19.53 4.12
N PRO A 133 2.51 18.65 5.06
CA PRO A 133 2.70 17.20 5.01
C PRO A 133 1.74 16.53 4.02
N TYR A 134 2.29 15.57 3.25
CA TYR A 134 1.53 14.79 2.29
C TYR A 134 1.05 13.47 2.91
N TYR A 135 -0.22 13.15 2.67
CA TYR A 135 -0.79 11.84 2.96
C TYR A 135 -1.29 11.21 1.67
N PHE A 136 -0.96 9.95 1.45
CA PHE A 136 -1.40 9.19 0.28
C PHE A 136 -2.14 7.93 0.71
N ILE A 137 -3.43 7.84 0.39
CA ILE A 137 -4.28 6.72 0.75
C ILE A 137 -4.70 6.00 -0.53
N ASP A 138 -4.24 4.77 -0.69
CA ASP A 138 -4.59 3.92 -1.82
C ASP A 138 -5.72 2.96 -1.45
N LEU A 139 -6.90 3.11 -2.06
CA LEU A 139 -8.12 2.40 -1.71
C LEU A 139 -8.30 1.15 -2.59
N HIS A 140 -8.35 -0.02 -1.94
CA HIS A 140 -8.47 -1.34 -2.54
C HIS A 140 -9.56 -2.20 -1.88
N THR A 141 -9.86 -3.31 -2.55
CA THR A 141 -10.64 -4.43 -2.02
C THR A 141 -9.99 -5.75 -2.41
N THR A 142 -10.35 -6.84 -1.73
CA THR A 142 -9.77 -8.16 -1.96
C THR A 142 -10.72 -9.12 -2.67
N SER A 143 -10.17 -10.11 -3.37
CA SER A 143 -10.97 -11.17 -4.00
C SER A 143 -11.54 -12.18 -3.00
N ALA A 144 -10.92 -12.29 -1.83
CA ALA A 144 -11.37 -13.16 -0.74
C ALA A 144 -12.32 -12.44 0.22
N ASP A 145 -13.10 -13.22 0.96
CA ASP A 145 -13.79 -12.77 2.16
C ASP A 145 -12.77 -12.22 3.16
N SER A 146 -12.98 -10.98 3.58
CA SER A 146 -11.99 -10.25 4.36
C SER A 146 -12.61 -9.19 5.26
N VAL A 147 -12.06 -9.09 6.47
CA VAL A 147 -12.18 -7.86 7.27
C VAL A 147 -11.37 -6.74 6.63
N PRO A 148 -11.67 -5.45 6.89
CA PRO A 148 -10.83 -4.36 6.44
C PRO A 148 -9.45 -4.38 7.13
N PHE A 149 -8.41 -3.97 6.43
CA PHE A 149 -7.04 -3.89 6.94
C PHE A 149 -6.20 -2.84 6.22
N ILE A 150 -5.04 -2.52 6.80
CA ILE A 150 -4.09 -1.55 6.25
C ILE A 150 -2.81 -2.28 5.79
N THR A 151 -2.27 -1.88 4.65
CA THR A 151 -0.92 -2.26 4.20
C THR A 151 -0.03 -1.03 4.19
N LEU A 152 1.24 -1.19 4.56
CA LEU A 152 2.16 -0.06 4.61
C LEU A 152 3.61 -0.48 4.41
N ASN A 153 4.39 0.46 3.86
CA ASN A 153 5.84 0.41 3.95
C ASN A 153 6.28 0.67 5.39
N ASP A 154 7.32 -0.01 5.83
CA ASP A 154 7.72 -0.02 7.24
C ASP A 154 8.56 1.21 7.67
N THR A 155 8.00 2.41 7.50
CA THR A 155 8.52 3.65 8.10
C THR A 155 7.83 3.94 9.43
N LEU A 156 8.53 4.58 10.38
CA LEU A 156 7.91 4.99 11.65
C LEU A 156 6.77 5.99 11.43
N ARG A 157 6.89 6.89 10.45
CA ARG A 157 5.81 7.82 10.07
C ARG A 157 4.56 7.11 9.58
N ASN A 158 4.68 6.08 8.71
CA ASN A 158 3.54 5.28 8.27
C ASN A 158 2.94 4.48 9.43
N ARG A 159 3.77 3.89 10.31
CA ARG A 159 3.29 3.17 11.50
C ARG A 159 2.47 4.07 12.42
N ASP A 160 3.00 5.26 12.73
CA ASP A 160 2.35 6.22 13.62
C ASP A 160 0.98 6.66 13.06
N PHE A 161 0.84 6.78 11.74
CA PHE A 161 -0.44 7.06 11.09
C PHE A 161 -1.38 5.84 11.07
N ALA A 162 -0.91 4.69 10.56
CA ALA A 162 -1.71 3.48 10.40
C ALA A 162 -2.29 2.96 11.75
N LEU A 163 -1.52 3.07 12.84
CA LEU A 163 -1.94 2.58 14.16
C LEU A 163 -3.02 3.44 14.83
N GLN A 164 -3.38 4.60 14.26
CA GLN A 164 -4.54 5.37 14.69
C GLN A 164 -5.85 4.70 14.27
N PHE A 165 -5.85 3.98 13.14
CA PHE A 165 -7.01 3.23 12.68
C PHE A 165 -7.24 1.98 13.55
N PRO A 166 -8.50 1.63 13.86
CA PRO A 166 -8.83 0.47 14.68
C PRO A 166 -8.81 -0.84 13.87
N LEU A 167 -7.81 -1.05 13.02
CA LEU A 167 -7.72 -2.17 12.08
C LEU A 167 -6.43 -2.98 12.26
N PRO A 168 -6.39 -4.23 11.79
CA PRO A 168 -5.13 -4.94 11.62
C PRO A 168 -4.28 -4.27 10.53
N SER A 169 -2.96 -4.37 10.64
CA SER A 169 -2.02 -3.80 9.66
C SER A 169 -0.96 -4.79 9.22
N ILE A 170 -0.64 -4.82 7.93
CA ILE A 170 0.44 -5.59 7.32
C ILE A 170 1.63 -4.67 7.07
N LEU A 171 2.74 -5.01 7.71
CA LEU A 171 3.98 -4.25 7.68
C LEU A 171 4.95 -4.87 6.66
N GLY A 172 5.60 -4.01 5.89
CA GLY A 172 6.71 -4.45 5.03
C GLY A 172 6.25 -5.07 3.70
N ILE A 173 5.08 -4.69 3.19
CA ILE A 173 4.52 -5.26 1.96
C ILE A 173 5.42 -5.02 0.72
N GLU A 174 6.21 -3.94 0.74
CA GLU A 174 7.17 -3.56 -0.30
C GLU A 174 8.31 -4.56 -0.51
N GLU A 175 8.60 -5.42 0.47
CA GLU A 175 9.61 -6.48 0.32
C GLU A 175 9.09 -7.67 -0.49
N PHE A 176 7.77 -7.76 -0.68
CA PHE A 176 7.10 -8.89 -1.31
C PHE A 176 6.41 -8.51 -2.61
N LEU A 177 6.00 -7.25 -2.76
CA LEU A 177 5.35 -6.73 -3.95
C LEU A 177 6.24 -5.68 -4.63
N SER A 178 6.72 -6.00 -5.82
CA SER A 178 7.52 -5.07 -6.63
C SER A 178 6.62 -4.25 -7.56
N GLY A 179 7.05 -3.02 -7.85
CA GLY A 179 6.39 -2.16 -8.85
C GLY A 179 5.02 -1.61 -8.44
N THR A 180 4.69 -1.61 -7.14
CA THR A 180 3.42 -1.04 -6.67
C THR A 180 3.45 0.48 -6.65
N MET A 181 2.30 1.11 -6.90
CA MET A 181 2.15 2.56 -6.83
C MET A 181 2.39 3.06 -5.41
N LEU A 182 1.87 2.35 -4.40
CA LEU A 182 2.07 2.69 -3.00
C LEU A 182 3.56 2.75 -2.64
N SER A 183 4.35 1.75 -3.06
CA SER A 183 5.79 1.74 -2.79
C SER A 183 6.51 2.87 -3.52
N PHE A 184 6.17 3.14 -4.78
CA PHE A 184 6.71 4.28 -5.53
C PHE A 184 6.42 5.62 -4.84
N VAL A 185 5.17 5.87 -4.44
CA VAL A 185 4.80 7.13 -3.77
C VAL A 185 5.50 7.24 -2.41
N ASN A 186 5.63 6.15 -1.66
CA ASN A 186 6.32 6.18 -0.37
C ASN A 186 7.79 6.64 -0.48
N GLU A 187 8.48 6.26 -1.57
CA GLU A 187 9.85 6.69 -1.84
C GLU A 187 9.98 8.19 -2.11
N LEU A 188 8.87 8.89 -2.37
CA LEU A 188 8.83 10.34 -2.48
C LEU A 188 8.72 11.04 -1.11
N GLY A 189 8.46 10.29 -0.03
CA GLY A 189 8.38 10.83 1.35
C GLY A 189 7.01 11.20 1.96
N PRO A 190 5.85 11.09 1.29
CA PRO A 190 4.54 11.13 1.95
C PRO A 190 4.38 10.05 3.03
N ILE A 191 3.46 10.31 3.95
CA ILE A 191 2.85 9.24 4.75
C ILE A 191 1.90 8.49 3.82
N ALA A 192 2.18 7.22 3.52
CA ALA A 192 1.36 6.46 2.58
C ALA A 192 0.92 5.11 3.15
N ILE A 193 -0.35 4.80 2.95
CA ILE A 193 -0.95 3.51 3.31
C ILE A 193 -1.85 2.99 2.20
N GLY A 194 -1.91 1.67 2.05
CA GLY A 194 -2.96 0.98 1.33
C GLY A 194 -4.08 0.62 2.30
N PHE A 195 -5.34 0.81 1.89
CA PHE A 195 -6.51 0.45 2.66
C PHE A 195 -7.35 -0.55 1.89
N GLU A 196 -7.45 -1.75 2.44
CA GLU A 196 -8.20 -2.88 1.88
C GLU A 196 -9.53 -2.95 2.62
N ALA A 197 -10.63 -2.63 1.95
CA ALA A 197 -11.92 -2.40 2.62
C ALA A 197 -12.76 -3.66 2.87
N GLY A 198 -12.25 -4.83 2.50
CA GLY A 198 -13.00 -6.08 2.43
C GLY A 198 -13.16 -6.54 0.98
N SER A 199 -14.18 -7.34 0.70
CA SER A 199 -14.33 -8.01 -0.59
C SER A 199 -14.87 -7.09 -1.70
N HIS A 200 -14.55 -7.38 -2.96
CA HIS A 200 -14.89 -6.52 -4.12
C HIS A 200 -16.37 -6.12 -4.23
N ASP A 201 -17.27 -7.09 -4.08
CA ASP A 201 -18.68 -6.95 -4.49
C ASP A 201 -19.65 -6.78 -3.30
N VAL A 202 -19.16 -6.42 -2.11
CA VAL A 202 -20.01 -6.21 -0.91
C VAL A 202 -20.20 -4.73 -0.59
N ALA A 203 -21.44 -4.34 -0.26
CA ALA A 203 -21.78 -2.94 0.02
C ALA A 203 -21.02 -2.38 1.23
N SER A 204 -20.70 -3.22 2.22
CA SER A 204 -19.90 -2.84 3.39
C SER A 204 -18.50 -2.34 3.03
N SER A 205 -17.92 -2.76 1.91
CA SER A 205 -16.63 -2.24 1.44
C SER A 205 -16.71 -0.74 1.14
N ILE A 206 -17.84 -0.26 0.61
CA ILE A 206 -18.07 1.17 0.35
C ILE A 206 -18.16 1.93 1.67
N ASP A 207 -18.91 1.42 2.64
CA ASP A 207 -19.02 2.02 3.98
C ASP A 207 -17.67 2.05 4.73
N ASN A 208 -16.85 1.01 4.53
CA ASN A 208 -15.51 0.92 5.08
C ASN A 208 -14.57 1.96 4.47
N HIS A 209 -14.61 2.16 3.14
CA HIS A 209 -13.87 3.25 2.50
C HIS A 209 -14.36 4.63 2.95
N ILE A 210 -15.67 4.85 3.08
CA ILE A 210 -16.21 6.11 3.61
C ILE A 210 -15.66 6.38 5.01
N SER A 211 -15.67 5.36 5.87
CA SER A 211 -15.12 5.45 7.23
C SER A 211 -13.61 5.72 7.20
N CYS A 212 -12.85 5.08 6.30
CA CYS A 212 -11.42 5.34 6.11
C CYS A 212 -11.15 6.79 5.69
N ILE A 213 -11.91 7.34 4.75
CA ILE A 213 -11.72 8.71 4.26
C ILE A 213 -11.98 9.69 5.40
N TRP A 214 -13.09 9.56 6.13
CA TRP A 214 -13.40 10.45 7.26
C TRP A 214 -12.35 10.36 8.37
N LEU A 215 -11.91 9.16 8.74
CA LEU A 215 -10.86 8.98 9.74
C LEU A 215 -9.51 9.52 9.26
N THR A 216 -9.17 9.38 7.98
CA THR A 216 -7.99 10.01 7.37
C THR A 216 -8.02 11.52 7.58
N LEU A 217 -9.15 12.18 7.29
CA LEU A 217 -9.31 13.63 7.47
C LEU A 217 -9.16 14.07 8.94
N ALA A 218 -9.57 13.22 9.88
CA ALA A 218 -9.37 13.46 11.32
C ALA A 218 -7.89 13.31 11.71
N PHE A 219 -7.29 12.16 11.37
CA PHE A 219 -5.96 11.76 11.81
C PHE A 219 -4.85 12.57 11.14
N SER A 220 -5.10 13.14 9.96
CA SER A 220 -4.19 14.08 9.31
C SER A 220 -4.28 15.50 9.86
N GLY A 221 -5.33 15.81 10.64
CA GLY A 221 -5.60 17.15 11.15
C GLY A 221 -6.35 18.07 10.19
N CYS A 222 -6.86 17.58 9.06
CA CYS A 222 -7.70 18.38 8.16
C CYS A 222 -8.99 18.87 8.82
N MET A 223 -9.57 18.02 9.68
CA MET A 223 -10.83 18.27 10.37
C MET A 223 -10.74 17.80 11.80
N LYS A 224 -11.43 18.49 12.71
CA LYS A 224 -11.59 17.99 14.08
C LYS A 224 -12.62 16.86 14.11
N ALA A 225 -12.47 15.91 15.02
CA ALA A 225 -13.39 14.78 15.16
C ALA A 225 -14.85 15.23 15.37
N GLU A 226 -15.07 16.34 16.08
CA GLU A 226 -16.42 16.89 16.34
C GLU A 226 -17.08 17.51 15.09
N GLN A 227 -16.30 17.79 14.05
CA GLN A 227 -16.77 18.34 12.77
C GLN A 227 -17.06 17.24 11.74
N ILE A 228 -16.69 16.00 12.03
CA ILE A 228 -16.91 14.86 11.14
C ILE A 228 -18.30 14.26 11.43
N PRO A 229 -19.14 14.08 10.41
CA PRO A 229 -20.44 13.45 10.60
C PRO A 229 -20.27 12.03 11.12
N ASP A 230 -21.01 11.69 12.19
CA ASP A 230 -21.01 10.36 12.79
C ASP A 230 -19.60 9.78 13.06
N TYR A 231 -18.63 10.61 13.46
CA TYR A 231 -17.23 10.20 13.67
C TYR A 231 -17.09 8.88 14.44
N GLN A 232 -17.80 8.76 15.58
CA GLN A 232 -17.73 7.56 16.43
C GLN A 232 -18.23 6.31 15.71
N LYS A 233 -19.26 6.44 14.86
CA LYS A 233 -19.79 5.33 14.05
C LYS A 233 -18.76 4.84 13.05
N HIS A 234 -18.02 5.74 12.40
CA HIS A 234 -16.93 5.37 11.48
C HIS A 234 -15.80 4.62 12.18
N PHE A 235 -15.44 5.04 13.40
CA PHE A 235 -14.44 4.34 14.18
C PHE A 235 -14.93 2.96 14.64
N ASP A 236 -16.14 2.88 15.20
CA ASP A 236 -16.70 1.66 15.76
C ASP A 236 -17.05 0.62 14.69
N SER A 237 -17.49 1.05 13.51
CA SER A 237 -17.78 0.15 12.39
C SER A 237 -16.53 -0.58 11.93
N LEU A 238 -15.40 0.12 11.80
CA LEU A 238 -14.12 -0.50 11.45
C LEU A 238 -13.59 -1.37 12.59
N HIS A 239 -13.68 -0.89 13.84
CA HIS A 239 -13.20 -1.64 15.01
C HIS A 239 -13.91 -2.98 15.19
N SER A 240 -15.24 -3.00 15.07
CA SER A 240 -16.07 -4.16 15.36
C SER A 240 -15.96 -5.28 14.32
N GLN A 241 -15.44 -5.00 13.13
CA GLN A 241 -15.28 -5.99 12.06
C GLN A 241 -14.10 -6.94 12.28
N SER A 242 -13.10 -6.55 13.08
CA SER A 242 -11.88 -7.37 13.26
C SER A 242 -11.58 -7.69 14.72
N LYS A 243 -11.44 -8.99 15.01
CA LYS A 243 -10.90 -9.49 16.30
C LYS A 243 -9.41 -9.19 16.48
N ASP A 244 -8.75 -8.72 15.43
CA ASP A 244 -7.34 -8.38 15.38
C ASP A 244 -7.12 -6.87 15.26
N SER A 245 -8.11 -6.07 15.67
CA SER A 245 -7.99 -4.61 15.74
C SER A 245 -6.68 -4.18 16.42
N LYS A 246 -5.93 -3.30 15.75
CA LYS A 246 -4.62 -2.77 16.16
C LYS A 246 -3.49 -3.80 16.27
N LYS A 247 -3.70 -5.04 15.80
CA LYS A 247 -2.58 -5.99 15.67
C LYS A 247 -1.82 -5.73 14.39
N VAL A 248 -0.51 -5.87 14.47
CA VAL A 248 0.40 -5.71 13.33
C VAL A 248 0.93 -7.07 12.93
N PHE A 249 1.04 -7.32 11.64
CA PHE A 249 1.55 -8.55 11.08
C PHE A 249 2.70 -8.26 10.10
N GLU A 250 3.66 -9.17 10.03
CA GLU A 250 4.67 -9.24 8.97
C GLU A 250 4.30 -10.34 7.99
N ILE A 251 4.68 -10.17 6.72
CA ILE A 251 4.66 -11.25 5.74
C ILE A 251 5.88 -12.13 5.96
N ARG A 252 5.67 -13.45 6.00
CA ARG A 252 6.74 -14.45 6.19
C ARG A 252 6.96 -15.31 4.96
N PHE A 253 5.94 -15.44 4.13
CA PHE A 253 5.96 -16.25 2.93
C PHE A 253 5.03 -15.65 1.87
N ARG A 254 5.48 -15.71 0.61
CA ARG A 254 4.72 -15.40 -0.60
C ARG A 254 4.83 -16.60 -1.53
N HIS A 255 3.69 -17.11 -1.99
CA HIS A 255 3.64 -18.00 -3.13
C HIS A 255 3.31 -17.16 -4.37
N GLU A 256 4.33 -16.88 -5.16
CA GLU A 256 4.19 -16.29 -6.48
C GLU A 256 3.86 -17.38 -7.49
N ARG A 257 2.95 -17.08 -8.43
CA ARG A 257 2.59 -17.96 -9.54
C ARG A 257 2.96 -17.33 -10.88
N THR A 258 3.12 -18.14 -11.91
CA THR A 258 3.26 -17.63 -13.29
C THR A 258 1.91 -17.59 -14.02
N GLU A 259 1.84 -16.88 -15.14
CA GLU A 259 0.61 -16.82 -15.95
C GLU A 259 0.25 -18.19 -16.53
N GLU A 260 1.25 -19.04 -16.81
CA GLU A 260 1.06 -20.39 -17.37
C GLU A 260 0.74 -21.45 -16.31
N GLU A 261 0.90 -21.12 -15.02
CA GLU A 261 0.66 -22.05 -13.93
C GLU A 261 -0.85 -22.23 -13.70
N ASN A 262 -1.30 -23.49 -13.71
CA ASN A 262 -2.68 -23.84 -13.34
C ASN A 262 -2.85 -23.84 -11.82
N PHE A 263 -2.77 -22.66 -11.22
CA PHE A 263 -2.94 -22.47 -9.78
C PHE A 263 -4.42 -22.39 -9.39
N GLU A 264 -4.83 -23.16 -8.38
CA GLU A 264 -6.16 -23.08 -7.76
C GLU A 264 -6.06 -23.07 -6.24
N MET A 265 -6.54 -22.00 -5.61
CA MET A 265 -6.69 -21.93 -4.16
C MET A 265 -7.87 -22.79 -3.70
N LEU A 266 -7.69 -23.59 -2.63
CA LEU A 266 -8.83 -24.28 -2.03
C LEU A 266 -9.83 -23.27 -1.48
N ALA A 267 -11.12 -23.50 -1.75
CA ALA A 267 -12.18 -22.63 -1.27
C ALA A 267 -12.26 -22.58 0.27
N GLY A 268 -12.67 -21.42 0.79
CA GLY A 268 -13.01 -21.22 2.20
C GLY A 268 -11.89 -20.70 3.09
N PHE A 269 -10.75 -20.29 2.52
CA PHE A 269 -9.78 -19.47 3.25
C PHE A 269 -10.15 -17.99 3.21
N GLU A 270 -10.26 -17.39 4.39
CA GLU A 270 -10.46 -15.95 4.60
C GLU A 270 -9.14 -15.27 4.99
N ASN A 271 -9.04 -13.95 4.73
CA ASN A 271 -7.90 -13.18 5.21
C ASN A 271 -7.73 -13.28 6.73
N PHE A 272 -6.48 -13.44 7.17
CA PHE A 272 -6.09 -13.62 8.57
C PHE A 272 -6.54 -14.93 9.23
N GLN A 273 -7.08 -15.89 8.47
CA GLN A 273 -7.45 -17.21 9.00
C GLN A 273 -6.19 -17.99 9.42
N PRO A 274 -6.15 -18.56 10.65
CA PRO A 274 -5.03 -19.36 11.11
C PRO A 274 -4.80 -20.60 10.23
N VAL A 275 -3.54 -20.85 9.89
CA VAL A 275 -3.10 -22.05 9.18
C VAL A 275 -1.98 -22.75 9.93
N LYS A 276 -1.95 -24.08 9.85
CA LYS A 276 -0.91 -24.92 10.45
C LYS A 276 0.08 -25.40 9.40
N LYS A 277 1.35 -25.51 9.78
CA LYS A 277 2.38 -26.12 8.92
C LYS A 277 1.91 -27.49 8.42
N GLY A 278 2.01 -27.71 7.11
CA GLY A 278 1.56 -28.93 6.44
C GLY A 278 0.06 -28.98 6.13
N GLN A 279 -0.70 -27.91 6.40
CA GLN A 279 -2.09 -27.79 5.96
C GLN A 279 -2.14 -27.59 4.44
N HIS A 280 -3.02 -28.33 3.76
CA HIS A 280 -3.25 -28.18 2.31
C HIS A 280 -3.95 -26.85 2.03
N LEU A 281 -3.40 -26.03 1.13
CA LEU A 281 -3.88 -24.67 0.85
C LEU A 281 -4.36 -24.49 -0.58
N ALA A 282 -3.63 -25.03 -1.55
CA ALA A 282 -3.87 -24.83 -2.98
C ALA A 282 -3.33 -26.02 -3.78
N GLU A 283 -3.66 -26.08 -5.05
CA GLU A 283 -3.12 -27.04 -6.01
C GLU A 283 -2.54 -26.31 -7.23
N ASN A 284 -1.49 -26.88 -7.83
CA ASN A 284 -0.92 -26.44 -9.10
C ASN A 284 -0.49 -27.62 -9.98
N ASP A 285 0.18 -27.36 -11.10
CA ASP A 285 0.67 -28.41 -12.02
C ASP A 285 1.63 -29.43 -11.35
N SER A 286 2.32 -29.02 -10.28
CA SER A 286 3.21 -29.89 -9.50
C SER A 286 2.49 -30.67 -8.39
N GLY A 287 1.20 -30.42 -8.18
CA GLY A 287 0.34 -31.07 -7.20
C GLY A 287 -0.04 -30.16 -6.03
N LYS A 288 -0.12 -30.75 -4.83
CA LYS A 288 -0.65 -30.08 -3.63
C LYS A 288 0.36 -29.14 -2.98
N LEU A 289 -0.08 -27.93 -2.71
CA LEU A 289 0.67 -26.90 -1.99
C LEU A 289 0.24 -26.84 -0.53
N TYR A 290 1.22 -26.84 0.37
CA TYR A 290 1.00 -26.88 1.81
C TYR A 290 1.59 -25.65 2.50
N ALA A 291 0.98 -25.25 3.61
CA ALA A 291 1.52 -24.20 4.47
C ALA A 291 2.93 -24.57 4.95
N VAL A 292 3.93 -23.75 4.62
CA VAL A 292 5.33 -24.00 4.97
C VAL A 292 5.62 -23.80 6.47
N GLU A 293 4.77 -23.03 7.15
CA GLU A 293 4.85 -22.76 8.58
C GLU A 293 3.47 -22.50 9.20
N ASN A 294 3.44 -22.35 10.52
CA ASN A 294 2.24 -21.87 11.22
C ASN A 294 2.13 -20.35 11.04
N GLY A 295 0.93 -19.87 10.77
CA GLY A 295 0.70 -18.44 10.61
C GLY A 295 -0.76 -18.17 10.32
N ARG A 296 -1.01 -17.13 9.54
CA ARG A 296 -2.33 -16.84 9.00
C ARG A 296 -2.25 -16.71 7.49
N ILE A 297 -3.18 -17.32 6.78
CA ILE A 297 -3.31 -17.12 5.34
C ILE A 297 -3.68 -15.67 5.07
N PHE A 298 -3.14 -15.11 4.00
CA PHE A 298 -3.34 -13.72 3.62
C PHE A 298 -3.35 -13.58 2.10
N LEU A 299 -4.22 -12.70 1.60
CA LEU A 299 -4.57 -12.48 0.20
C LEU A 299 -4.62 -13.79 -0.63
N PRO A 300 -5.46 -14.77 -0.24
CA PRO A 300 -5.65 -15.96 -1.08
C PRO A 300 -6.32 -15.55 -2.41
N LEU A 301 -5.77 -16.03 -3.52
CA LEU A 301 -6.22 -15.68 -4.86
C LEU A 301 -7.44 -16.49 -5.29
N TYR A 302 -8.59 -15.84 -5.39
CA TYR A 302 -9.82 -16.46 -5.92
C TYR A 302 -10.31 -15.85 -7.24
N GLN A 303 -9.67 -14.78 -7.68
CA GLN A 303 -9.92 -14.18 -9.00
C GLN A 303 -9.00 -14.79 -10.07
N LYS A 304 -9.34 -14.58 -11.33
CA LYS A 304 -8.59 -15.15 -12.48
C LYS A 304 -7.25 -14.47 -12.73
N GLN A 305 -7.17 -13.15 -12.52
CA GLN A 305 -6.00 -12.32 -12.80
C GLN A 305 -5.16 -12.07 -11.54
N GLY A 306 -3.85 -11.92 -11.69
CA GLY A 306 -2.90 -11.55 -10.63
C GLY A 306 -1.88 -12.64 -10.30
N ASP A 307 -0.67 -12.24 -9.92
CA ASP A 307 0.50 -13.12 -9.88
C ASP A 307 0.78 -13.71 -8.49
N ASP A 308 -0.01 -13.32 -7.51
CA ASP A 308 0.16 -13.69 -6.10
C ASP A 308 -0.87 -14.75 -5.73
N GLY A 309 -0.44 -16.00 -5.51
CA GLY A 309 -1.36 -17.09 -5.13
C GLY A 309 -1.86 -16.97 -3.69
N TYR A 310 -0.93 -16.84 -2.74
CA TYR A 310 -1.25 -16.56 -1.34
C TYR A 310 0.00 -16.12 -0.56
N PHE A 311 -0.24 -15.58 0.64
CA PHE A 311 0.78 -15.23 1.61
C PHE A 311 0.53 -15.93 2.94
N ILE A 312 1.58 -16.02 3.76
CA ILE A 312 1.47 -16.36 5.18
C ILE A 312 2.01 -15.19 5.99
N VAL A 313 1.20 -14.71 6.93
CA VAL A 313 1.55 -13.60 7.83
C VAL A 313 1.64 -14.04 9.28
N ARG A 314 2.43 -13.32 10.07
CA ARG A 314 2.64 -13.56 11.50
C ARG A 314 2.49 -12.28 12.31
N GLU A 315 1.85 -12.38 13.47
CA GLU A 315 1.67 -11.23 14.37
C GLU A 315 3.01 -10.77 14.96
N ILE A 316 3.30 -9.48 14.80
CA ILE A 316 4.39 -8.77 15.48
C ILE A 316 3.85 -8.22 16.81
N LYS A 317 4.50 -8.58 17.91
CA LYS A 317 4.11 -8.05 19.22
C LYS A 317 4.48 -6.57 19.34
N MET A 318 3.58 -5.77 19.92
CA MET A 318 3.77 -4.33 20.16
C MET A 318 5.08 -3.99 20.89
N PHE A 319 5.57 -4.89 21.75
CA PHE A 319 6.87 -4.74 22.40
C PHE A 319 8.00 -4.55 21.37
N TRP A 320 8.06 -5.39 20.35
CA TRP A 320 9.10 -5.34 19.32
C TRP A 320 8.98 -4.10 18.43
N LEU A 321 7.76 -3.64 18.15
CA LEU A 321 7.55 -2.37 17.44
C LEU A 321 8.09 -1.17 18.22
N LYS A 322 7.88 -1.15 19.54
CA LYS A 322 8.42 -0.10 20.43
C LYS A 322 9.95 -0.15 20.52
N VAL A 323 10.52 -1.35 20.65
CA VAL A 323 11.98 -1.55 20.63
C VAL A 323 12.55 -1.06 19.31
N SER A 324 11.97 -1.48 18.19
CA SER A 324 12.34 -1.02 16.83
C SER A 324 12.29 0.50 16.73
N ALA A 325 11.17 1.13 17.13
CA ALA A 325 11.02 2.58 17.07
C ALA A 325 12.08 3.33 17.91
N HIS A 326 12.41 2.82 19.10
CA HIS A 326 13.47 3.38 19.93
C HIS A 326 14.83 3.25 19.23
N LEU A 327 15.21 2.06 18.78
CA LEU A 327 16.50 1.82 18.12
C LEU A 327 16.70 2.71 16.88
N ARG A 328 15.66 2.88 16.06
CA ARG A 328 15.70 3.73 14.86
C ARG A 328 15.87 5.21 15.21
N ARG A 329 15.14 5.73 16.19
CA ARG A 329 15.26 7.13 16.65
C ARG A 329 16.63 7.46 17.26
N PHE A 330 17.30 6.48 17.85
CA PHE A 330 18.67 6.63 18.38
C PHE A 330 19.78 6.32 17.34
N ASN A 331 19.43 6.09 16.06
CA ASN A 331 20.36 5.73 15.00
C ASN A 331 21.27 4.55 15.39
N ALA A 332 20.68 3.51 16.01
CA ALA A 332 21.41 2.33 16.47
C ALA A 332 22.01 1.49 15.32
N GLU A 333 21.65 1.78 14.08
CA GLU A 333 22.27 1.23 12.86
C GLU A 333 23.80 1.40 12.81
N ARG A 334 24.37 2.39 13.52
CA ARG A 334 25.82 2.59 13.61
C ARG A 334 26.52 1.35 14.19
N LEU A 335 25.82 0.57 15.01
CA LEU A 335 26.31 -0.68 15.58
C LEU A 335 26.41 -1.81 14.54
N LEU A 336 25.73 -1.72 13.40
CA LEU A 336 25.81 -2.75 12.36
C LEU A 336 27.21 -2.83 11.74
N LYS A 337 27.94 -1.71 11.68
CA LYS A 337 29.28 -1.64 11.07
C LYS A 337 30.34 -2.45 11.81
N VAL A 338 30.10 -2.81 13.08
CA VAL A 338 31.05 -3.58 13.89
C VAL A 338 30.75 -5.08 13.89
N LEU A 339 29.62 -5.50 13.32
CA LEU A 339 29.23 -6.92 13.32
C LEU A 339 29.96 -7.68 12.20
N PRO A 340 30.48 -8.89 12.49
CA PRO A 340 31.20 -9.67 11.51
C PRO A 340 30.29 -10.08 10.34
N GLY A 341 30.81 -9.97 9.11
CA GLY A 341 30.07 -10.32 7.90
C GLY A 341 29.14 -9.23 7.35
N ILE A 342 29.04 -8.07 8.03
CA ILE A 342 28.32 -6.89 7.53
C ILE A 342 29.31 -5.90 6.92
N ASN A 343 29.03 -5.46 5.69
CA ASN A 343 29.78 -4.40 5.03
C ASN A 343 28.81 -3.33 4.53
N GLN A 344 29.19 -2.06 4.64
CA GLN A 344 28.45 -0.98 4.00
C GLN A 344 28.79 -0.94 2.50
N ASP A 345 27.81 -0.71 1.64
CA ASP A 345 28.04 -0.57 0.21
C ASP A 345 28.92 0.66 -0.06
N LYS A 346 29.84 0.54 -1.02
CA LYS A 346 30.80 1.59 -1.33
C LYS A 346 30.21 2.71 -2.19
N LYS A 347 29.15 2.40 -2.95
CA LYS A 347 28.45 3.32 -3.85
C LYS A 347 27.23 3.93 -3.17
N ASP A 348 26.59 3.19 -2.27
CA ASP A 348 25.43 3.67 -1.52
C ASP A 348 25.61 3.52 0.00
N PRO A 349 25.83 4.62 0.75
CA PRO A 349 25.98 4.57 2.20
C PRO A 349 24.70 4.12 2.93
N HIS A 350 23.55 4.05 2.28
CA HIS A 350 22.30 3.56 2.87
C HIS A 350 22.08 2.06 2.69
N THR A 351 23.00 1.38 1.98
CA THR A 351 22.94 -0.05 1.72
C THR A 351 23.99 -0.81 2.51
N PHE A 352 23.58 -1.95 3.07
CA PHE A 352 24.46 -2.91 3.74
C PHE A 352 24.39 -4.26 3.04
N LEU A 353 25.55 -4.90 2.93
CA LEU A 353 25.75 -6.24 2.41
C LEU A 353 26.02 -7.18 3.57
N ILE A 354 25.25 -8.26 3.64
CA ILE A 354 25.40 -9.32 4.64
C ILE A 354 25.94 -10.56 3.95
N ASN A 355 27.12 -11.03 4.33
CA ASN A 355 27.67 -12.28 3.83
C ASN A 355 27.00 -13.48 4.49
N THR A 356 26.26 -14.28 3.71
CA THR A 356 25.44 -15.41 4.20
C THR A 356 26.27 -16.57 4.75
N LYS A 357 27.58 -16.63 4.45
CA LYS A 357 28.48 -17.67 4.97
C LYS A 357 29.03 -17.36 6.36
N VAL A 358 29.02 -16.09 6.76
CA VAL A 358 29.60 -15.60 8.03
C VAL A 358 28.49 -15.18 8.99
N ALA A 359 27.41 -14.60 8.45
CA ALA A 359 26.26 -14.14 9.20
C ALA A 359 25.46 -15.33 9.78
N HIS A 360 25.36 -15.38 11.11
CA HIS A 360 24.59 -16.36 11.86
C HIS A 360 23.06 -16.10 11.82
N TRP A 361 22.27 -17.00 12.41
CA TRP A 361 20.82 -16.84 12.60
C TRP A 361 20.48 -15.48 13.26
N LEU A 362 19.44 -14.77 12.79
CA LEU A 362 18.86 -13.50 13.28
C LEU A 362 19.28 -12.17 12.61
N PHE A 363 20.17 -12.15 11.61
CA PHE A 363 20.55 -10.87 11.00
C PHE A 363 19.39 -10.17 10.28
N ILE A 364 18.55 -10.91 9.56
CA ILE A 364 17.41 -10.34 8.84
C ILE A 364 16.49 -9.58 9.81
N GLU A 365 16.16 -10.22 10.93
CA GLU A 365 15.32 -9.64 11.98
C GLU A 365 15.96 -8.39 12.62
N ILE A 366 17.29 -8.37 12.81
CA ILE A 366 18.00 -7.20 13.32
C ILE A 366 17.90 -6.03 12.33
N PHE A 367 18.07 -6.28 11.04
CA PHE A 367 17.96 -5.26 10.00
C PHE A 367 16.55 -4.69 9.91
N HIS A 368 15.52 -5.55 9.95
CA HIS A 368 14.13 -5.12 10.02
C HIS A 368 13.84 -4.29 11.29
N LEU A 369 14.35 -4.70 12.46
CA LEU A 369 14.22 -3.91 13.70
C LEU A 369 14.80 -2.49 13.53
N LEU A 370 15.91 -2.37 12.81
CA LEU A 370 16.62 -1.11 12.55
C LEU A 370 16.12 -0.31 11.34
N GLY A 371 15.04 -0.76 10.68
CA GLY A 371 14.40 0.02 9.60
C GLY A 371 14.98 -0.19 8.22
N PHE A 372 15.74 -1.26 8.03
CA PHE A 372 16.19 -1.68 6.73
C PHE A 372 15.19 -2.66 6.13
N ARG A 373 15.03 -2.60 4.81
CA ARG A 373 14.29 -3.59 4.02
C ARG A 373 15.26 -4.51 3.30
N HIS A 374 14.88 -5.76 3.10
CA HIS A 374 15.55 -6.61 2.14
C HIS A 374 15.29 -6.08 0.72
N SER A 375 16.31 -6.10 -0.14
CA SER A 375 16.21 -5.62 -1.52
C SER A 375 16.50 -6.73 -2.53
N VAL A 376 17.71 -7.28 -2.49
CA VAL A 376 18.14 -8.34 -3.43
C VAL A 376 18.96 -9.37 -2.67
N SER A 377 18.90 -10.61 -3.13
CA SER A 377 19.77 -11.70 -2.71
C SER A 377 20.66 -12.12 -3.87
N THR A 378 21.93 -12.38 -3.59
CA THR A 378 22.87 -13.08 -4.47
C THR A 378 23.32 -14.36 -3.76
N ASP A 379 23.99 -15.28 -4.47
CA ASP A 379 24.41 -16.58 -3.93
C ASP A 379 25.09 -16.52 -2.55
N ASN A 380 25.81 -15.42 -2.26
CA ASN A 380 26.58 -15.27 -1.01
C ASN A 380 26.25 -14.01 -0.20
N HIS A 381 25.34 -13.15 -0.68
CA HIS A 381 25.06 -11.89 0.00
C HIS A 381 23.57 -11.51 -0.04
N HIS A 382 23.07 -11.00 1.07
CA HIS A 382 21.82 -10.25 1.12
C HIS A 382 22.09 -8.75 1.18
N TYR A 383 21.30 -7.98 0.43
CA TYR A 383 21.36 -6.52 0.40
C TYR A 383 20.20 -5.95 1.19
N PHE A 384 20.52 -5.06 2.12
CA PHE A 384 19.57 -4.37 2.98
C PHE A 384 19.70 -2.87 2.79
N ILE A 385 18.59 -2.21 2.46
CA ILE A 385 18.55 -0.78 2.15
C ILE A 385 17.78 -0.08 3.26
N ARG A 386 18.31 1.03 3.77
CA ARG A 386 17.60 1.86 4.75
C ARG A 386 16.37 2.46 4.08
N ARG A 387 15.21 2.35 4.73
CA ARG A 387 14.01 3.04 4.25
C ARG A 387 14.21 4.55 4.34
N LYS A 388 13.95 5.24 3.24
CA LYS A 388 13.99 6.70 3.19
C LYS A 388 12.84 7.27 3.99
N PHE A 389 13.03 8.47 4.53
CA PHE A 389 11.99 9.21 5.25
C PHE A 389 11.32 8.43 6.40
N ASP A 390 12.11 7.57 7.07
CA ASP A 390 11.62 6.67 8.13
C ASP A 390 11.01 7.46 9.30
N THR A 391 11.77 8.43 9.82
CA THR A 391 11.39 9.27 10.97
C THR A 391 10.99 10.69 10.59
N GLU A 392 11.52 11.20 9.48
CA GLU A 392 11.41 12.61 9.08
C GLU A 392 10.89 12.69 7.66
N GLU A 393 10.20 13.78 7.34
CA GLU A 393 9.79 14.08 5.97
C GLU A 393 10.95 14.64 5.14
N PRO A 394 10.88 14.59 3.81
CA PRO A 394 11.82 15.30 2.96
C PRO A 394 11.86 16.80 3.29
N GLU A 395 13.06 17.37 3.33
CA GLU A 395 13.23 18.82 3.54
C GLU A 395 12.64 19.65 2.40
N ILE A 396 12.76 19.18 1.15
CA ILE A 396 12.24 19.85 -0.04
C ILE A 396 11.84 18.80 -1.10
N TYR A 397 10.67 18.99 -1.72
CA TYR A 397 10.20 18.24 -2.88
C TYR A 397 10.58 18.99 -4.17
N THR A 398 11.85 18.91 -4.59
CA THR A 398 12.33 19.48 -5.87
C THR A 398 12.35 18.44 -7.01
N ASP A 399 12.49 18.87 -8.26
CA ASP A 399 12.76 17.95 -9.38
C ASP A 399 14.03 17.12 -9.14
N GLU A 400 15.10 17.74 -8.63
CA GLU A 400 16.35 17.08 -8.25
C GLU A 400 16.14 16.05 -7.12
N PHE A 401 15.27 16.35 -6.17
CA PHE A 401 14.89 15.42 -5.11
C PHE A 401 14.20 14.19 -5.72
N ILE A 402 13.21 14.38 -6.60
CA ILE A 402 12.54 13.27 -7.26
C ILE A 402 13.55 12.47 -8.11
N ASP A 403 14.46 13.14 -8.82
CA ASP A 403 15.51 12.50 -9.64
C ASP A 403 16.49 11.65 -8.82
N SER A 404 16.94 12.15 -7.66
CA SER A 404 17.85 11.41 -6.78
C SER A 404 17.21 10.20 -6.11
N ASN A 405 15.87 10.12 -6.10
CA ASN A 405 15.12 9.07 -5.44
C ASN A 405 14.57 7.98 -6.37
N LEU A 406 14.78 8.12 -7.70
CA LEU A 406 14.46 7.15 -8.75
C LEU A 406 15.72 6.45 -9.27
#